data_AF-A0A1F4X9X7-F1
#
_entry.id   AF-A0A1F4X9X7-F1
#
_cell.length_a   1.000
_cell.length_b   1.000
_cell.length_c   1.000
_cell.angle_alpha   90.00
_cell.angle_beta   90.00
_cell.angle_gamma   90.00
#
_symmetry.space_group_name_H-M   'P 1'
#
loop_
_entity.id
_entity.type
_entity.pdbx_description
1 polymer ?
#
loop_
_entity_poly.entity_id
_entity_poly.type
_entity_poly.pdbx_seq_one_letter_code
_entity_poly.pdbx_strand_id
1 'polypeptide(L)'
;MSSDAIKRFCWTNGFINAYLNTIFSESGIAGSEYSAMSFSGFLIRYFQRMDERGRGLSSWPSVNSLGKDKLLYLFHLENELWGTDYQNYINFFPNGGISSSTLLQTFLFVHGFFLIERWLDLFINSDNIKRGGRTKRRKLLFGKEGLFIKDYKPCMMIMGYPMNLSSTTREISSLVSTQPTWAMHQNIDIPDSLRSFYRANTGKDHYKTIIEIGLKNTREKLPRHILPRTKPKELRKKCSGLKATWYDAMWIYSESIRYHPVCPSEQSLRNPFYWNRTIRWLTSALVSGLFFIINKSRAGDRQLESCWEESKNLNPSLRQIFGESRDRIFESPP
;
A
#
# COMPACT_ATOMS: atom_id res chain seq x y z
N MET A 1 -26.76 8.08 -14.82
CA MET A 1 -25.76 7.93 -13.74
C MET A 1 -24.57 8.84 -14.03
N SER A 2 -24.00 9.50 -13.02
CA SER A 2 -22.98 10.54 -13.26
C SER A 2 -21.66 9.93 -13.79
N SER A 3 -21.17 10.49 -14.91
CA SER A 3 -19.87 10.17 -15.52
C SER A 3 -18.73 10.21 -14.49
N ASP A 4 -18.84 11.06 -13.46
CA ASP A 4 -17.79 11.28 -12.47
C ASP A 4 -17.65 10.14 -11.45
N ALA A 5 -18.75 9.50 -11.06
CA ALA A 5 -18.70 8.35 -10.14
C ALA A 5 -17.98 7.16 -10.79
N ILE A 6 -18.23 6.93 -12.09
CA ILE A 6 -17.56 5.90 -12.88
C ILE A 6 -16.09 6.27 -13.10
N LYS A 7 -15.79 7.49 -13.53
CA LYS A 7 -14.40 7.96 -13.70
C LYS A 7 -13.59 7.84 -12.42
N ARG A 8 -14.15 8.20 -11.27
CA ARG A 8 -13.51 8.07 -9.95
C ARG A 8 -13.19 6.62 -9.62
N PHE A 9 -14.16 5.73 -9.83
CA PHE A 9 -13.98 4.30 -9.61
C PHE A 9 -12.86 3.75 -10.52
N CYS A 10 -12.98 3.95 -11.84
CA CYS A 10 -12.02 3.45 -12.82
C CYS A 10 -10.61 3.94 -12.53
N TRP A 11 -10.46 5.23 -12.25
CA TRP A 11 -9.15 5.80 -11.95
C TRP A 11 -8.55 5.24 -10.66
N THR A 12 -9.34 5.12 -9.59
CA THR A 12 -8.85 4.56 -8.32
C THR A 12 -8.48 3.09 -8.47
N ASN A 13 -9.30 2.32 -9.18
CA ASN A 13 -9.04 0.91 -9.47
C ASN A 13 -7.75 0.74 -10.30
N GLY A 14 -7.61 1.52 -11.37
CA GLY A 14 -6.39 1.53 -12.19
C GLY A 14 -5.15 1.92 -11.40
N PHE A 15 -5.25 2.91 -10.51
CA PHE A 15 -4.15 3.33 -9.64
C PHE A 15 -3.73 2.25 -8.64
N ILE A 16 -4.67 1.64 -7.93
CA ILE A 16 -4.37 0.56 -6.95
C ILE A 16 -3.74 -0.64 -7.66
N ASN A 17 -4.22 -0.98 -8.85
CA ASN A 17 -3.64 -2.08 -9.64
C ASN A 17 -2.25 -1.74 -10.20
N ALA A 18 -2.04 -0.51 -10.67
CA ALA A 18 -0.72 -0.01 -11.04
C ALA A 18 0.26 -0.04 -9.86
N TYR A 19 -0.22 0.28 -8.66
CA TYR A 19 0.57 0.24 -7.44
C TYR A 19 1.02 -1.19 -7.13
N LEU A 20 0.08 -2.14 -7.08
CA LEU A 20 0.41 -3.54 -6.81
C LEU A 20 1.39 -4.11 -7.85
N ASN A 21 1.20 -3.81 -9.14
CA ASN A 21 2.10 -4.31 -10.18
C ASN A 21 3.49 -3.68 -10.13
N THR A 22 3.60 -2.47 -9.59
CA THR A 22 4.92 -1.90 -9.28
C THR A 22 5.62 -2.74 -8.21
N ILE A 23 4.91 -3.18 -7.17
CA ILE A 23 5.46 -4.07 -6.13
C ILE A 23 5.82 -5.43 -6.74
N PHE A 24 4.99 -6.01 -7.61
CA PHE A 24 5.30 -7.27 -8.29
C PHE A 24 6.57 -7.17 -9.13
N SER A 25 6.67 -6.11 -9.93
CA SER A 25 7.86 -5.82 -10.74
C SER A 25 9.11 -5.72 -9.86
N GLU A 26 9.01 -4.98 -8.75
CA GLU A 26 10.10 -4.83 -7.77
C GLU A 26 10.43 -6.13 -7.02
N SER A 27 9.48 -7.04 -6.91
CA SER A 27 9.67 -8.39 -6.37
C SER A 27 10.24 -9.38 -7.39
N GLY A 28 10.49 -8.95 -8.64
CA GLY A 28 10.97 -9.81 -9.71
C GLY A 28 9.93 -10.80 -10.21
N ILE A 29 8.65 -10.45 -10.13
CA ILE A 29 7.55 -11.28 -10.61
C ILE A 29 7.17 -10.81 -12.01
N ALA A 30 7.38 -11.68 -12.99
CA ALA A 30 7.02 -11.42 -14.37
C ALA A 30 5.50 -11.50 -14.59
N GLY A 31 4.98 -10.79 -15.59
CA GLY A 31 3.55 -10.81 -15.94
C GLY A 31 3.02 -12.20 -16.27
N SER A 32 3.86 -13.08 -16.80
CA SER A 32 3.53 -14.49 -17.09
C SER A 32 3.27 -15.33 -15.83
N GLU A 33 3.81 -14.93 -14.68
CA GLU A 33 3.67 -15.66 -13.42
C GLU A 33 2.37 -15.32 -12.68
N TYR A 34 1.65 -14.29 -13.11
CA TYR A 34 0.48 -13.79 -12.38
C TYR A 34 -0.63 -14.84 -12.27
N SER A 35 -0.85 -15.68 -13.27
CA SER A 35 -1.93 -16.69 -13.28
C SER A 35 -1.79 -17.74 -12.18
N ALA A 36 -0.57 -18.16 -11.85
CA ALA A 36 -0.30 -19.22 -10.89
C ALA A 36 0.06 -18.70 -9.48
N MET A 37 0.16 -17.38 -9.31
CA MET A 37 0.69 -16.80 -8.09
C MET A 37 -0.33 -16.78 -6.95
N SER A 38 0.04 -17.39 -5.82
CA SER A 38 -0.66 -17.22 -4.55
C SER A 38 -0.12 -16.01 -3.79
N PHE A 39 -0.92 -15.47 -2.87
CA PHE A 39 -0.52 -14.33 -2.06
C PHE A 39 0.68 -14.65 -1.13
N SER A 40 0.71 -15.84 -0.53
CA SER A 40 1.85 -16.30 0.27
C SER A 40 3.13 -16.35 -0.57
N GLY A 41 3.06 -16.93 -1.77
CA GLY A 41 4.21 -16.99 -2.70
C GLY A 41 4.72 -15.62 -3.12
N PHE A 42 3.81 -14.67 -3.36
CA PHE A 42 4.15 -13.27 -3.58
C PHE A 42 4.88 -12.66 -2.36
N LEU A 43 4.34 -12.82 -1.15
CA LEU A 43 4.93 -12.25 0.05
C LEU A 43 6.33 -12.81 0.34
N ILE A 44 6.59 -14.09 0.08
CA ILE A 44 7.93 -14.68 0.22
C ILE A 44 8.94 -13.94 -0.67
N ARG A 45 8.64 -13.75 -1.97
CA ARG A 45 9.52 -13.00 -2.87
C ARG A 45 9.66 -11.54 -2.46
N TYR A 46 8.58 -10.93 -2.01
CA TYR A 46 8.60 -9.56 -1.52
C TYR A 46 9.52 -9.40 -0.31
N PHE A 47 9.44 -10.29 0.68
CA PHE A 47 10.33 -10.27 1.85
C PHE A 47 11.78 -10.57 1.48
N GLN A 48 12.05 -11.49 0.56
CA GLN A 48 13.41 -11.72 0.05
C GLN A 48 14.01 -10.42 -0.51
N ARG A 49 13.26 -9.67 -1.33
CA ARG A 49 13.72 -8.36 -1.84
C ARG A 49 13.87 -7.32 -0.75
N MET A 50 12.98 -7.33 0.24
CA MET A 50 13.11 -6.44 1.40
C MET A 50 14.38 -6.76 2.21
N ASP A 51 14.67 -8.02 2.51
CA ASP A 51 15.90 -8.41 3.18
C ASP A 51 17.13 -8.02 2.35
N GLU A 52 17.15 -8.30 1.04
CA GLU A 52 18.23 -7.90 0.12
C GLU A 52 18.50 -6.39 0.16
N ARG A 53 17.46 -5.56 -0.01
CA ARG A 53 17.56 -4.09 0.07
C ARG A 53 17.88 -3.61 1.49
N GLY A 54 17.55 -4.44 2.48
CA GLY A 54 17.74 -4.23 3.91
C GLY A 54 19.18 -4.45 4.38
N ARG A 55 19.98 -5.21 3.61
CA ARG A 55 21.36 -5.55 3.97
C ARG A 55 22.19 -4.27 4.12
N GLY A 56 22.82 -4.11 5.29
CA GLY A 56 23.68 -2.97 5.58
C GLY A 56 22.97 -1.73 6.13
N LEU A 57 21.65 -1.76 6.36
CA LEU A 57 21.04 -0.71 7.18
C LEU A 57 21.50 -0.85 8.63
N SER A 58 22.11 0.23 9.14
CA SER A 58 22.63 0.31 10.51
C SER A 58 21.61 0.81 11.53
N SER A 59 20.49 1.39 11.08
CA SER A 59 19.48 1.97 11.97
C SER A 59 18.06 1.70 11.50
N TRP A 60 17.19 1.49 12.48
CA TRP A 60 15.76 1.23 12.32
C TRP A 60 14.95 2.25 13.12
N PRO A 61 13.75 2.63 12.67
CA PRO A 61 12.92 3.60 13.37
C PRO A 61 12.50 3.09 14.74
N SER A 62 12.42 3.98 15.73
CA SER A 62 11.84 3.61 17.01
C SER A 62 10.37 3.23 16.83
N VAL A 63 9.97 2.11 17.44
CA VAL A 63 8.59 1.64 17.50
C VAL A 63 8.14 1.66 18.94
N ASN A 64 6.95 2.19 19.20
CA ASN A 64 6.41 2.21 20.55
C ASN A 64 6.12 0.80 21.04
N SER A 65 6.31 0.58 22.35
CA SER A 65 5.72 -0.57 23.02
C SER A 65 4.19 -0.44 22.93
N LEU A 66 3.55 -1.52 22.47
CA LEU A 66 2.09 -1.59 22.40
C LEU A 66 1.66 -2.64 23.40
N GLY A 67 0.52 -2.41 24.05
CA GLY A 67 -0.16 -3.50 24.75
C GLY A 67 -0.50 -4.61 23.76
N LYS A 68 -0.45 -5.86 24.26
CA LYS A 68 -0.80 -7.08 23.52
C LYS A 68 -2.12 -6.91 22.75
N ASP A 69 -3.15 -6.37 23.40
CA ASP A 69 -4.49 -6.18 22.83
C ASP A 69 -4.49 -5.33 21.57
N LYS A 70 -3.63 -4.31 21.51
CA LYS A 70 -3.56 -3.45 20.33
C LYS A 70 -2.95 -4.18 19.14
N LEU A 71 -1.95 -5.05 19.36
CA LEU A 71 -1.36 -5.86 18.29
C LEU A 71 -2.37 -6.91 17.79
N LEU A 72 -3.04 -7.62 18.72
CA LEU A 72 -4.10 -8.57 18.37
C LEU A 72 -5.21 -7.90 17.55
N TYR A 73 -5.64 -6.71 17.96
CA TYR A 73 -6.62 -5.91 17.21
C TYR A 73 -6.19 -5.62 15.76
N LEU A 74 -4.90 -5.31 15.51
CA LEU A 74 -4.42 -5.09 14.14
C LEU A 74 -4.50 -6.36 13.28
N PHE A 75 -4.20 -7.52 13.84
CA PHE A 75 -4.33 -8.79 13.13
C PHE A 75 -5.79 -9.15 12.88
N HIS A 76 -6.69 -8.90 13.84
CA HIS A 76 -8.13 -9.08 13.63
C HIS A 76 -8.68 -8.14 12.54
N LEU A 77 -8.26 -6.87 12.49
CA LEU A 77 -8.63 -5.97 11.40
C LEU A 77 -8.15 -6.46 10.03
N GLU A 78 -6.97 -7.07 9.98
CA GLU A 78 -6.47 -7.69 8.74
C GLU A 78 -7.27 -8.95 8.37
N ASN A 79 -7.64 -9.77 9.34
CA ASN A 79 -8.54 -10.91 9.12
C ASN A 79 -9.91 -10.44 8.57
N GLU A 80 -10.48 -9.36 9.13
CA GLU A 80 -11.71 -8.73 8.64
C GLU A 80 -11.55 -8.19 7.21
N LEU A 81 -10.39 -7.64 6.86
CA LEU A 81 -10.10 -7.18 5.50
C LEU A 81 -10.18 -8.31 4.48
N TRP A 82 -9.76 -9.52 4.84
CA TRP A 82 -9.82 -10.68 3.92
C TRP A 82 -11.21 -11.31 3.86
N GLY A 83 -11.97 -11.23 4.97
CA GLY A 83 -13.35 -11.67 5.04
C GLY A 83 -13.50 -13.18 5.08
N THR A 84 -14.75 -13.65 5.16
CA THR A 84 -15.08 -15.09 5.20
C THR A 84 -14.88 -15.78 3.85
N ASP A 85 -14.89 -15.01 2.76
CA ASP A 85 -14.72 -15.45 1.37
C ASP A 85 -13.24 -15.40 0.91
N TYR A 86 -12.29 -15.31 1.85
CA TYR A 86 -10.87 -15.08 1.57
C TYR A 86 -10.26 -16.08 0.57
N GLN A 87 -10.74 -17.32 0.56
CA GLN A 87 -10.28 -18.40 -0.31
C GLN A 87 -10.39 -18.03 -1.79
N ASN A 88 -11.36 -17.20 -2.16
CA ASN A 88 -11.55 -16.71 -3.53
C ASN A 88 -10.48 -15.69 -3.98
N TYR A 89 -9.66 -15.20 -3.05
CA TYR A 89 -8.65 -14.18 -3.31
C TYR A 89 -7.21 -14.64 -3.01
N ILE A 90 -7.00 -15.89 -2.58
CA ILE A 90 -5.66 -16.43 -2.26
C ILE A 90 -4.79 -16.42 -3.52
N ASN A 91 -5.36 -16.78 -4.67
CA ASN A 91 -4.66 -16.78 -5.95
C ASN A 91 -4.93 -15.48 -6.70
N PHE A 92 -3.92 -15.01 -7.42
CA PHE A 92 -4.06 -13.79 -8.22
C PHE A 92 -5.02 -13.97 -9.38
N PHE A 93 -5.25 -15.18 -9.87
CA PHE A 93 -6.41 -15.50 -10.71
C PHE A 93 -7.11 -16.75 -10.16
N PRO A 94 -8.45 -16.82 -10.17
CA PRO A 94 -9.16 -18.01 -9.71
C PRO A 94 -8.91 -19.19 -10.66
N ASN A 95 -8.63 -20.37 -10.10
CA ASN A 95 -8.31 -21.60 -10.87
C ASN A 95 -9.54 -22.28 -11.49
N GLY A 96 -10.72 -21.68 -11.39
CA GLY A 96 -11.97 -22.18 -11.96
C GLY A 96 -12.90 -21.00 -12.22
N GLY A 97 -13.67 -21.09 -13.31
CA GLY A 97 -14.69 -20.09 -13.62
C GLY A 97 -15.63 -19.86 -12.43
N ILE A 98 -16.16 -18.64 -12.33
CA ILE A 98 -17.05 -18.26 -11.22
C ILE A 98 -18.41 -18.95 -11.43
N SER A 99 -18.91 -19.63 -10.40
CA SER A 99 -20.34 -19.94 -10.35
C SER A 99 -21.13 -18.63 -10.22
N SER A 100 -22.14 -18.44 -11.06
CA SER A 100 -22.95 -17.21 -11.13
C SER A 100 -23.62 -16.81 -9.81
N SER A 101 -23.57 -17.64 -8.77
CA SER A 101 -24.21 -17.46 -7.46
C SER A 101 -23.28 -16.93 -6.36
N THR A 102 -21.98 -16.75 -6.59
CA THR A 102 -21.07 -16.33 -5.52
C THR A 102 -21.20 -14.82 -5.24
N LEU A 103 -21.82 -14.46 -4.12
CA LEU A 103 -21.85 -13.09 -3.61
C LEU A 103 -20.48 -12.72 -3.02
N LEU A 104 -19.75 -11.84 -3.70
CA LEU A 104 -18.45 -11.35 -3.25
C LEU A 104 -18.61 -10.10 -2.38
N GLN A 105 -17.79 -9.98 -1.34
CA GLN A 105 -17.78 -8.78 -0.51
C GLN A 105 -17.42 -7.51 -1.30
N THR A 106 -17.91 -6.36 -0.86
CA THR A 106 -17.68 -5.08 -1.53
C THR A 106 -16.37 -4.38 -1.12
N PHE A 107 -16.02 -3.30 -1.83
CA PHE A 107 -14.83 -2.46 -1.73
C PHE A 107 -14.41 -2.03 -0.34
N LEU A 108 -13.33 -2.65 0.16
CA LEU A 108 -12.75 -2.41 1.47
C LEU A 108 -11.54 -1.46 1.46
N PHE A 109 -11.35 -0.61 0.45
CA PHE A 109 -10.16 0.26 0.41
C PHE A 109 -10.08 1.25 1.58
N VAL A 110 -11.23 1.78 2.03
CA VAL A 110 -11.27 2.69 3.20
C VAL A 110 -10.85 1.95 4.46
N HIS A 111 -11.29 0.70 4.62
CA HIS A 111 -10.87 -0.19 5.72
C HIS A 111 -9.39 -0.53 5.61
N GLY A 112 -8.91 -0.89 4.42
CA GLY A 112 -7.51 -1.19 4.17
C GLY A 112 -6.58 0.01 4.45
N PHE A 113 -6.97 1.21 4.02
CA PHE A 113 -6.23 2.42 4.35
C PHE A 113 -6.24 2.70 5.85
N PHE A 114 -7.37 2.51 6.53
CA PHE A 114 -7.44 2.62 7.98
C PHE A 114 -6.49 1.65 8.68
N LEU A 115 -6.43 0.38 8.25
CA LEU A 115 -5.48 -0.60 8.75
C LEU A 115 -4.02 -0.13 8.57
N ILE A 116 -3.66 0.36 7.38
CA ILE A 116 -2.33 0.95 7.12
C ILE A 116 -2.04 2.11 8.09
N GLU A 117 -2.99 3.02 8.32
CA GLU A 117 -2.83 4.13 9.28
C GLU A 117 -2.54 3.60 10.69
N ARG A 118 -3.18 2.49 11.10
CA ARG A 118 -2.99 1.91 12.43
C ARG A 118 -1.64 1.21 12.61
N TRP A 119 -1.11 0.60 11.55
CA TRP A 119 0.28 0.10 11.54
C TRP A 119 1.30 1.23 11.55
N LEU A 120 1.02 2.33 10.85
CA LEU A 120 1.87 3.52 10.85
C LEU A 120 1.86 4.26 12.20
N ASP A 121 0.76 4.23 12.95
CA ASP A 121 0.66 4.80 14.30
C ASP A 121 1.72 4.19 15.25
N LEU A 122 2.26 3.01 14.95
CA LEU A 122 3.24 2.34 15.82
C LEU A 122 4.59 3.07 15.87
N PHE A 123 4.89 3.88 14.86
CA PHE A 123 6.10 4.72 14.79
C PHE A 123 5.90 6.11 15.41
N ILE A 124 4.70 6.43 15.94
CA ILE A 124 4.38 7.75 16.51
C ILE A 124 4.23 7.63 18.02
N ASN A 125 4.94 8.44 18.81
CA ASN A 125 4.80 8.44 20.27
C ASN A 125 3.32 8.51 20.71
N SER A 126 2.94 7.70 21.70
CA SER A 126 1.57 7.56 22.20
C SER A 126 0.89 8.89 22.58
N ASP A 127 1.64 9.86 23.11
CA ASP A 127 1.13 11.20 23.43
C ASP A 127 0.72 11.97 22.18
N ASN A 128 1.48 11.81 21.10
CA ASN A 128 1.18 12.44 19.81
C ASN A 128 0.00 11.78 19.09
N ILE A 129 -0.27 10.49 19.35
CA ILE A 129 -1.46 9.80 18.84
C ILE A 129 -2.72 10.34 19.55
N LYS A 130 -2.72 10.38 20.89
CA LYS A 130 -3.89 10.80 21.69
C LYS A 130 -4.26 12.26 21.44
N ARG A 131 -3.26 13.14 21.27
CA ARG A 131 -3.46 14.60 21.15
C ARG A 131 -3.42 15.10 19.70
N GLY A 132 -3.25 14.21 18.71
CA GLY A 132 -2.97 14.58 17.33
C GLY A 132 -4.01 14.11 16.31
N GLY A 133 -4.59 15.03 15.56
CA GLY A 133 -5.37 14.70 14.37
C GLY A 133 -4.53 14.06 13.24
N ARG A 134 -5.20 13.50 12.23
CA ARG A 134 -4.56 12.84 11.07
C ARG A 134 -3.49 13.71 10.41
N THR A 135 -3.74 15.01 10.24
CA THR A 135 -2.76 15.95 9.67
C THR A 135 -1.46 16.05 10.49
N LYS A 136 -1.54 15.98 11.82
CA LYS A 136 -0.35 15.98 12.69
C LYS A 136 0.43 14.67 12.52
N ARG A 137 -0.27 13.53 12.53
CA ARG A 137 0.33 12.20 12.32
C ARG A 137 1.02 12.09 10.97
N ARG A 138 0.37 12.53 9.89
CA ARG A 138 0.99 12.68 8.56
C ARG A 138 2.28 13.50 8.61
N LYS A 139 2.27 14.67 9.27
CA LYS A 139 3.47 15.52 9.36
C LYS A 139 4.61 14.83 10.11
N LEU A 140 4.31 14.07 11.17
CA LEU A 140 5.30 13.32 11.94
C LEU A 140 5.94 12.18 11.13
N LEU A 141 5.18 11.51 10.26
CA LEU A 141 5.71 10.39 9.47
C LEU A 141 6.31 10.83 8.13
N PHE A 142 5.60 11.71 7.41
CA PHE A 142 5.86 12.06 6.02
C PHE A 142 5.95 13.57 5.75
N GLY A 143 6.07 14.40 6.79
CA GLY A 143 6.39 15.82 6.65
C GLY A 143 7.82 16.06 6.17
N LYS A 144 8.19 17.34 5.97
CA LYS A 144 9.57 17.72 5.62
C LYS A 144 10.58 17.19 6.66
N GLU A 145 10.21 17.29 7.94
CA GLU A 145 10.95 16.73 9.09
C GLU A 145 10.35 15.40 9.56
N GLY A 146 9.59 14.71 8.69
CA GLY A 146 8.91 13.48 9.06
C GLY A 146 9.87 12.30 9.10
N LEU A 147 9.57 11.33 9.97
CA LEU A 147 10.36 10.14 10.25
C LEU A 147 10.88 9.45 8.98
N PHE A 148 9.99 9.13 8.03
CA PHE A 148 10.33 8.39 6.81
C PHE A 148 10.82 9.27 5.66
N ILE A 149 10.85 10.58 5.86
CA ILE A 149 11.29 11.56 4.86
C ILE A 149 12.62 12.19 5.24
N LYS A 150 13.00 12.19 6.52
CA LYS A 150 14.26 12.75 6.98
C LYS A 150 15.18 11.66 7.50
N ASP A 151 14.78 11.00 8.58
CA ASP A 151 15.67 10.18 9.41
C ASP A 151 15.78 8.73 8.89
N TYR A 152 14.67 8.17 8.39
CA TYR A 152 14.56 6.77 7.99
C TYR A 152 14.09 6.59 6.55
N LYS A 153 14.55 7.46 5.63
CA LYS A 153 14.32 7.30 4.17
C LYS A 153 14.72 5.92 3.65
N PRO A 154 15.84 5.31 4.09
CA PRO A 154 16.23 3.96 3.64
C PRO A 154 15.17 2.91 3.95
N CYS A 155 14.38 3.04 5.02
CA CYS A 155 13.30 2.08 5.31
C CYS A 155 12.19 2.09 4.24
N MET A 156 11.93 3.24 3.61
CA MET A 156 11.00 3.31 2.46
C MET A 156 11.60 2.69 1.21
N MET A 157 12.93 2.74 1.05
CA MET A 157 13.63 2.06 -0.04
C MET A 157 13.51 0.53 0.09
N ILE A 158 13.58 -0.02 1.30
CA ILE A 158 13.41 -1.47 1.54
C ILE A 158 12.07 -1.97 1.00
N MET A 159 10.99 -1.24 1.28
CA MET A 159 9.65 -1.58 0.77
C MET A 159 9.58 -1.52 -0.77
N GLY A 160 10.49 -0.79 -1.44
CA GLY A 160 10.56 -0.68 -2.89
C GLY A 160 9.63 0.37 -3.49
N TYR A 161 9.53 0.40 -4.81
CA TYR A 161 8.60 1.29 -5.51
C TYR A 161 7.13 0.85 -5.28
N PRO A 162 6.18 1.79 -5.20
CA PRO A 162 6.35 3.24 -5.23
C PRO A 162 6.55 3.89 -3.83
N MET A 163 6.80 3.11 -2.77
CA MET A 163 6.89 3.63 -1.38
C MET A 163 8.08 4.58 -1.18
N ASN A 164 9.15 4.39 -1.93
CA ASN A 164 10.30 5.29 -1.96
C ASN A 164 10.13 6.49 -2.92
N LEU A 165 8.99 6.66 -3.58
CA LEU A 165 8.76 7.79 -4.49
C LEU A 165 8.24 9.01 -3.76
N SER A 166 8.63 10.16 -4.28
CA SER A 166 8.03 11.44 -3.97
C SER A 166 7.82 12.28 -5.22
N SER A 167 6.78 13.10 -5.21
CA SER A 167 6.47 14.01 -6.30
C SER A 167 6.55 15.45 -5.86
N THR A 168 7.30 16.23 -6.64
CA THR A 168 7.10 17.67 -6.76
C THR A 168 6.20 17.96 -7.96
N THR A 169 5.81 19.23 -8.17
CA THR A 169 4.98 19.61 -9.32
C THR A 169 5.65 19.38 -10.68
N ARG A 170 6.99 19.32 -10.73
CA ARG A 170 7.73 19.16 -11.99
C ARG A 170 8.18 17.72 -12.21
N GLU A 171 8.57 17.02 -11.14
CA GLU A 171 9.32 15.77 -11.24
C GLU A 171 8.90 14.73 -10.19
N ILE A 172 9.07 13.47 -10.56
CA ILE A 172 9.02 12.32 -9.67
C ILE A 172 10.45 11.97 -9.32
N SER A 173 10.75 11.85 -8.04
CA SER A 173 12.09 11.55 -7.53
C SER A 173 12.03 10.47 -6.46
N SER A 174 13.00 9.56 -6.48
CA SER A 174 13.26 8.67 -5.35
C SER A 174 13.64 9.48 -4.11
N LEU A 175 13.19 9.03 -2.93
CA LEU A 175 13.52 9.61 -1.62
C LEU A 175 14.99 9.40 -1.25
N VAL A 176 15.64 8.41 -1.87
CA VAL A 176 17.06 8.09 -1.75
C VAL A 176 17.72 8.29 -3.12
N SER A 177 19.03 8.53 -3.18
CA SER A 177 19.80 8.80 -4.42
C SER A 177 19.93 7.57 -5.35
N THR A 178 18.83 6.88 -5.64
CA THR A 178 18.73 5.74 -6.57
C THR A 178 18.04 6.15 -7.88
N GLN A 179 18.39 7.33 -8.42
CA GLN A 179 17.75 7.88 -9.63
C GLN A 179 17.81 7.04 -10.93
N PRO A 180 18.58 5.94 -11.12
CA PRO A 180 18.48 5.17 -12.36
C PRO A 180 17.28 4.21 -12.44
N THR A 181 16.75 3.69 -11.33
CA THR A 181 15.86 2.51 -11.40
C THR A 181 14.42 2.83 -11.79
N TRP A 182 13.82 3.93 -11.32
CA TRP A 182 12.43 4.25 -11.69
C TRP A 182 12.23 4.45 -13.20
N ALA A 183 13.23 5.02 -13.88
CA ALA A 183 13.20 5.18 -15.33
C ALA A 183 13.16 3.83 -16.05
N MET A 184 13.88 2.81 -15.54
CA MET A 184 13.93 1.47 -16.15
C MET A 184 12.58 0.75 -16.15
N HIS A 185 11.67 1.08 -15.22
CA HIS A 185 10.32 0.51 -15.21
C HIS A 185 9.54 0.78 -16.49
N GLN A 186 9.89 1.80 -17.28
CA GLN A 186 9.21 2.08 -18.55
C GLN A 186 9.45 1.01 -19.62
N ASN A 187 10.53 0.22 -19.46
CA ASN A 187 10.93 -0.82 -20.40
C ASN A 187 10.41 -2.20 -19.99
N ILE A 188 9.69 -2.30 -18.88
CA ILE A 188 9.13 -3.56 -18.39
C ILE A 188 7.88 -3.88 -19.21
N ASP A 189 7.88 -5.04 -19.85
CA ASP A 189 6.75 -5.44 -20.67
C ASP A 189 5.51 -5.71 -19.82
N ILE A 190 4.36 -5.25 -20.32
CA ILE A 190 3.06 -5.38 -19.67
C ILE A 190 2.19 -6.29 -20.52
N PRO A 191 1.69 -7.41 -19.96
CA PRO A 191 0.78 -8.30 -20.67
C PRO A 191 -0.39 -7.54 -21.29
N ASP A 192 -0.81 -7.91 -22.50
CA ASP A 192 -1.85 -7.19 -23.26
C ASP A 192 -3.19 -7.09 -22.52
N SER A 193 -3.54 -8.12 -21.74
CA SER A 193 -4.74 -8.11 -20.89
C SER A 193 -4.70 -6.99 -19.85
N LEU A 194 -3.53 -6.77 -19.24
CA LEU A 194 -3.30 -5.73 -18.24
C LEU A 194 -3.18 -4.35 -18.88
N ARG A 195 -2.54 -4.24 -20.05
CA ARG A 195 -2.48 -3.03 -20.85
C ARG A 195 -3.88 -2.55 -21.25
N SER A 196 -4.72 -3.48 -21.72
CA SER A 196 -6.12 -3.21 -22.08
C SER A 196 -6.94 -2.77 -20.87
N PHE A 197 -6.73 -3.40 -19.71
CA PHE A 197 -7.34 -2.98 -18.45
C PHE A 197 -6.94 -1.55 -18.07
N TYR A 198 -5.65 -1.20 -18.15
CA TYR A 198 -5.17 0.14 -17.83
C TYR A 198 -5.71 1.19 -18.79
N ARG A 199 -5.69 0.91 -20.10
CA ARG A 199 -6.18 1.84 -21.12
C ARG A 199 -7.64 2.19 -20.88
N ALA A 200 -8.44 1.20 -20.54
CA ALA A 200 -9.86 1.41 -20.35
C ALA A 200 -10.22 2.07 -19.01
N ASN A 201 -9.43 1.84 -17.95
CA ASN A 201 -9.67 2.44 -16.64
C ASN A 201 -9.06 3.85 -16.49
N THR A 202 -7.94 4.11 -17.16
CA THR A 202 -7.12 5.33 -16.93
C THR A 202 -6.75 6.08 -18.21
N GLY A 203 -6.98 5.52 -19.39
CA GLY A 203 -6.48 6.07 -20.66
C GLY A 203 -4.96 5.98 -20.79
N LYS A 204 -4.29 5.13 -19.99
CA LYS A 204 -2.84 4.90 -20.00
C LYS A 204 -2.56 3.42 -20.14
N ASP A 205 -1.40 3.07 -20.67
CA ASP A 205 -1.08 1.68 -21.02
C ASP A 205 -0.12 1.01 -20.03
N HIS A 206 0.48 1.80 -19.13
CA HIS A 206 1.60 1.35 -18.30
C HIS A 206 1.44 1.83 -16.85
N TYR A 207 1.74 0.94 -15.89
CA TYR A 207 1.60 1.24 -14.45
C TYR A 207 2.46 2.44 -14.03
N LYS A 208 3.70 2.54 -14.52
CA LYS A 208 4.61 3.67 -14.27
C LYS A 208 3.93 5.01 -14.50
N THR A 209 3.34 5.20 -15.68
CA THR A 209 2.65 6.44 -16.05
C THR A 209 1.47 6.73 -15.13
N ILE A 210 0.69 5.70 -14.76
CA ILE A 210 -0.45 5.84 -13.85
C ILE A 210 0.03 6.29 -12.45
N ILE A 211 1.11 5.71 -11.93
CA ILE A 211 1.71 6.10 -10.65
C ILE A 211 2.23 7.54 -10.68
N GLU A 212 2.96 7.92 -11.74
CA GLU A 212 3.48 9.28 -11.88
C GLU A 212 2.36 10.32 -11.93
N ILE A 213 1.30 10.05 -12.70
CA ILE A 213 0.12 10.93 -12.76
C ILE A 213 -0.58 10.97 -11.41
N GLY A 214 -0.74 9.80 -10.75
CA GLY A 214 -1.37 9.71 -9.44
C GLY A 214 -0.64 10.56 -8.39
N LEU A 215 0.68 10.48 -8.33
CA LEU A 215 1.50 11.27 -7.40
C LEU A 215 1.51 12.76 -7.75
N LYS A 216 1.61 13.13 -9.03
CA LYS A 216 1.53 14.53 -9.49
C LYS A 216 0.17 15.16 -9.17
N ASN A 217 -0.93 14.48 -9.47
CA ASN A 217 -2.29 14.92 -9.15
C ASN A 217 -2.50 15.05 -7.63
N THR A 218 -1.95 14.11 -6.86
CA THR A 218 -1.96 14.16 -5.39
C THR A 218 -1.27 15.43 -4.92
N ARG A 219 -0.07 15.71 -5.45
CA ARG A 219 0.71 16.89 -5.09
C ARG A 219 -0.02 18.20 -5.33
N GLU A 220 -0.77 18.33 -6.42
CA GLU A 220 -1.57 19.52 -6.73
C GLU A 220 -2.70 19.73 -5.73
N LYS A 221 -3.31 18.64 -5.23
CA LYS A 221 -4.42 18.67 -4.27
C LYS A 221 -3.96 18.89 -2.83
N LEU A 222 -2.76 18.44 -2.45
CA LEU A 222 -2.26 18.48 -1.06
C LEU A 222 -2.39 19.83 -0.34
N PRO A 223 -2.07 20.99 -0.95
CA PRO A 223 -2.23 22.29 -0.28
C PRO A 223 -3.65 22.53 0.26
N ARG A 224 -4.69 22.07 -0.46
CA ARG A 224 -6.09 22.24 -0.06
C ARG A 224 -6.49 21.31 1.09
N HIS A 225 -5.85 20.15 1.20
CA HIS A 225 -6.16 19.14 2.22
C HIS A 225 -5.37 19.34 3.52
N ILE A 226 -4.16 19.94 3.45
CA ILE A 226 -3.29 20.13 4.61
C ILE A 226 -3.49 21.50 5.26
N LEU A 227 -3.85 22.53 4.48
CA LEU A 227 -3.94 23.91 4.95
C LEU A 227 -5.36 24.45 4.70
N PRO A 228 -6.11 24.87 5.74
CA PRO A 228 -7.41 25.47 5.56
C PRO A 228 -7.31 26.80 4.80
N ARG A 229 -8.34 27.06 3.98
CA ARG A 229 -8.53 28.18 3.04
C ARG A 229 -7.89 29.50 3.48
N THR A 230 -6.62 29.70 3.17
CA THR A 230 -5.97 31.02 3.14
C THR A 230 -5.69 31.41 1.69
N LYS A 231 -5.43 32.69 1.41
CA LYS A 231 -5.44 33.25 0.05
C LYS A 231 -4.43 32.52 -0.89
N PRO A 232 -4.81 32.19 -2.15
CA PRO A 232 -4.05 31.30 -3.03
C PRO A 232 -2.60 31.69 -3.35
N LYS A 233 -2.27 32.99 -3.39
CA LYS A 233 -0.93 33.47 -3.80
C LYS A 233 0.16 33.22 -2.76
N GLU A 234 -0.11 33.50 -1.48
CA GLU A 234 0.84 33.24 -0.39
C GLU A 234 0.98 31.75 -0.09
N LEU A 235 -0.12 31.00 -0.22
CA LEU A 235 -0.14 29.54 -0.09
C LEU A 235 0.74 28.85 -1.13
N ARG A 236 0.71 29.30 -2.40
CA ARG A 236 1.60 28.76 -3.44
C ARG A 236 3.09 28.94 -3.09
N LYS A 237 3.48 30.09 -2.50
CA LYS A 237 4.84 30.33 -2.00
C LYS A 237 5.16 29.45 -0.78
N LYS A 238 4.27 29.33 0.22
CA LYS A 238 4.49 28.46 1.40
C LYS A 238 4.50 26.97 1.06
N CYS A 239 3.83 26.58 -0.03
CA CYS A 239 3.80 25.21 -0.52
C CYS A 239 4.94 24.88 -1.51
N SER A 240 5.85 25.81 -1.82
CA SER A 240 7.06 25.49 -2.57
C SER A 240 7.91 24.51 -1.75
N GLY A 241 8.12 23.30 -2.25
CA GLY A 241 8.85 22.25 -1.54
C GLY A 241 7.99 21.23 -0.79
N LEU A 242 6.64 21.34 -0.78
CA LEU A 242 5.81 20.19 -0.42
C LEU A 242 6.09 19.05 -1.40
N LYS A 243 6.19 17.83 -0.89
CA LYS A 243 6.33 16.61 -1.66
C LYS A 243 5.12 15.71 -1.38
N ALA A 244 4.56 15.11 -2.42
CA ALA A 244 3.56 14.05 -2.25
C ALA A 244 4.26 12.70 -2.19
N THR A 245 3.95 11.91 -1.18
CA THR A 245 4.45 10.54 -1.01
C THR A 245 3.38 9.52 -1.38
N TRP A 246 3.71 8.23 -1.31
CA TRP A 246 2.74 7.15 -1.47
C TRP A 246 1.56 7.25 -0.48
N TYR A 247 1.84 7.61 0.79
CA TYR A 247 0.81 7.78 1.82
C TYR A 247 -0.20 8.85 1.40
N ASP A 248 0.29 9.98 0.87
CA ASP A 248 -0.56 11.07 0.42
C ASP A 248 -1.51 10.64 -0.71
N ALA A 249 -1.01 9.87 -1.66
CA ALA A 249 -1.83 9.38 -2.77
C ALA A 249 -2.90 8.40 -2.27
N MET A 250 -2.52 7.44 -1.44
CA MET A 250 -3.45 6.48 -0.83
C MET A 250 -4.51 7.18 0.01
N TRP A 251 -4.11 8.20 0.77
CA TRP A 251 -5.03 9.03 1.57
C TRP A 251 -6.04 9.79 0.70
N ILE A 252 -5.59 10.48 -0.34
CA ILE A 252 -6.49 11.25 -1.21
C ILE A 252 -7.50 10.34 -1.92
N TYR A 253 -7.06 9.18 -2.42
CA TYR A 253 -7.99 8.24 -3.02
C TYR A 253 -8.95 7.63 -2.00
N SER A 254 -8.49 7.31 -0.78
CA SER A 254 -9.35 6.72 0.24
C SER A 254 -10.42 7.72 0.70
N GLU A 255 -10.07 8.99 0.90
CA GLU A 255 -11.04 10.04 1.25
C GLU A 255 -11.98 10.34 0.07
N SER A 256 -11.46 10.32 -1.16
CA SER A 256 -12.29 10.48 -2.34
C SER A 256 -13.37 9.41 -2.45
N ILE A 257 -13.12 8.19 -1.96
CA ILE A 257 -14.11 7.12 -1.95
C ILE A 257 -15.02 7.21 -0.71
N ARG A 258 -14.47 7.61 0.44
CA ARG A 258 -15.23 7.80 1.67
C ARG A 258 -16.33 8.85 1.53
N TYR A 259 -16.03 9.97 0.86
CA TYR A 259 -16.93 11.13 0.81
C TYR A 259 -17.72 11.29 -0.48
N HIS A 260 -17.49 10.44 -1.47
CA HIS A 260 -18.16 10.55 -2.75
C HIS A 260 -18.60 9.19 -3.29
N PRO A 261 -19.74 9.13 -4.00
CA PRO A 261 -20.21 7.89 -4.58
C PRO A 261 -19.21 7.34 -5.60
N VAL A 262 -19.07 6.03 -5.62
CA VAL A 262 -18.33 5.29 -6.64
C VAL A 262 -19.28 4.34 -7.34
N CYS A 263 -19.08 4.15 -8.64
CA CYS A 263 -19.89 3.24 -9.43
C CYS A 263 -18.96 2.42 -10.32
N PRO A 264 -18.97 1.08 -10.24
CA PRO A 264 -18.16 0.26 -11.13
C PRO A 264 -18.61 0.44 -12.58
N SER A 265 -17.65 0.46 -13.51
CA SER A 265 -17.97 0.41 -14.94
C SER A 265 -18.44 -0.99 -15.35
N GLU A 266 -19.13 -1.11 -16.48
CA GLU A 266 -19.49 -2.43 -17.05
C GLU A 266 -18.28 -3.34 -17.23
N GLN A 267 -17.16 -2.79 -17.69
CA GLN A 267 -15.92 -3.56 -17.84
C GLN A 267 -15.36 -4.02 -16.49
N SER A 268 -15.48 -3.20 -15.44
CA SER A 268 -15.08 -3.57 -14.09
C SER A 268 -16.00 -4.65 -13.50
N LEU A 269 -17.29 -4.62 -13.83
CA LEU A 269 -18.25 -5.65 -13.43
C LEU A 269 -17.96 -7.01 -14.10
N ARG A 270 -17.33 -7.03 -15.28
CA ARG A 270 -16.83 -8.27 -15.90
C ARG A 270 -15.65 -8.88 -15.15
N ASN A 271 -15.00 -8.12 -14.28
CA ASN A 271 -13.75 -8.50 -13.59
C ASN A 271 -13.76 -8.08 -12.10
N PRO A 272 -14.77 -8.50 -11.31
CA PRO A 272 -14.96 -7.98 -9.95
C PRO A 272 -13.82 -8.37 -9.01
N PHE A 273 -13.16 -9.50 -9.25
CA PHE A 273 -12.00 -9.89 -8.45
C PHE A 273 -10.85 -8.93 -8.58
N TYR A 274 -10.60 -8.35 -9.76
CA TYR A 274 -9.42 -7.52 -9.95
C TYR A 274 -9.36 -6.42 -8.90
N TRP A 275 -10.46 -5.74 -8.62
CA TRP A 275 -10.40 -4.63 -7.68
C TRP A 275 -10.41 -5.09 -6.21
N ASN A 276 -11.26 -6.05 -5.82
CA ASN A 276 -11.30 -6.59 -4.44
C ASN A 276 -9.99 -7.24 -4.03
N ARG A 277 -9.49 -8.13 -4.90
CA ARG A 277 -8.22 -8.83 -4.73
C ARG A 277 -7.07 -7.85 -4.71
N THR A 278 -7.00 -6.91 -5.65
CA THR A 278 -5.89 -5.93 -5.68
C THR A 278 -5.86 -5.13 -4.39
N ILE A 279 -7.00 -4.73 -3.82
CA ILE A 279 -7.03 -4.01 -2.53
C ILE A 279 -6.53 -4.88 -1.40
N ARG A 280 -7.00 -6.13 -1.29
CA ARG A 280 -6.56 -7.08 -0.26
C ARG A 280 -5.05 -7.31 -0.37
N TRP A 281 -4.59 -7.65 -1.56
CA TRP A 281 -3.18 -7.91 -1.85
C TRP A 281 -2.31 -6.68 -1.60
N LEU A 282 -2.67 -5.51 -2.14
CA LEU A 282 -1.90 -4.29 -1.94
C LEU A 282 -1.85 -3.89 -0.47
N THR A 283 -3.01 -3.86 0.19
CA THR A 283 -3.08 -3.46 1.61
C THR A 283 -2.25 -4.41 2.46
N SER A 284 -2.43 -5.72 2.29
CA SER A 284 -1.68 -6.71 3.06
C SER A 284 -0.19 -6.73 2.69
N ALA A 285 0.20 -6.40 1.46
CA ALA A 285 1.61 -6.19 1.09
C ALA A 285 2.21 -5.01 1.85
N LEU A 286 1.49 -3.88 1.92
CA LEU A 286 1.93 -2.69 2.64
C LEU A 286 2.01 -2.96 4.14
N VAL A 287 1.00 -3.60 4.72
CA VAL A 287 0.98 -4.01 6.13
C VAL A 287 2.13 -4.97 6.42
N SER A 288 2.33 -6.00 5.59
CA SER A 288 3.46 -6.93 5.69
C SER A 288 4.81 -6.22 5.61
N GLY A 289 4.97 -5.22 4.74
CA GLY A 289 6.21 -4.43 4.69
C GLY A 289 6.42 -3.58 5.94
N LEU A 290 5.37 -2.97 6.50
CA LEU A 290 5.45 -2.24 7.77
C LEU A 290 5.76 -3.18 8.93
N PHE A 291 5.11 -4.36 8.95
CA PHE A 291 5.35 -5.42 9.91
C PHE A 291 6.80 -5.87 9.91
N PHE A 292 7.39 -6.09 8.73
CA PHE A 292 8.81 -6.39 8.58
C PHE A 292 9.70 -5.31 9.21
N ILE A 293 9.44 -4.03 8.89
CA ILE A 293 10.21 -2.91 9.48
C ILE A 293 10.05 -2.89 11.00
N ILE A 294 8.86 -3.12 11.53
CA ILE A 294 8.59 -3.14 12.97
C ILE A 294 9.34 -4.28 13.65
N ASN A 295 9.35 -5.47 13.05
CA ASN A 295 10.09 -6.62 13.57
C ASN A 295 11.58 -6.30 13.66
N LYS A 296 12.19 -5.78 12.58
CA LYS A 296 13.60 -5.38 12.57
C LYS A 296 13.90 -4.26 13.58
N SER A 297 12.96 -3.34 13.79
CA SER A 297 13.08 -2.24 14.76
C SER A 297 13.00 -2.69 16.22
N ARG A 298 12.37 -3.84 16.49
CA ARG A 298 12.22 -4.44 17.81
C ARG A 298 12.96 -5.77 17.91
N ALA A 299 14.12 -5.89 17.27
CA ALA A 299 14.92 -7.11 17.32
C ALA A 299 15.17 -7.51 18.80
N GLY A 300 14.78 -8.74 19.15
CA GLY A 300 14.84 -9.28 20.53
C GLY A 300 13.54 -9.19 21.33
N ASP A 301 12.54 -8.44 20.86
CA ASP A 301 11.21 -8.37 21.48
C ASP A 301 10.24 -9.39 20.84
N ARG A 302 9.94 -10.45 21.59
CA ARG A 302 9.05 -11.53 21.14
C ARG A 302 7.56 -11.19 21.19
N GLN A 303 7.18 -9.99 21.61
CA GLN A 303 5.76 -9.64 21.72
C GLN A 303 5.05 -9.70 20.36
N LEU A 304 5.69 -9.21 19.29
CA LEU A 304 5.10 -9.23 17.94
C LEU A 304 4.88 -10.66 17.45
N GLU A 305 5.89 -11.52 17.63
CA GLU A 305 5.86 -12.95 17.31
C GLU A 305 4.77 -13.67 18.10
N SER A 306 4.72 -13.47 19.41
CA SER A 306 3.70 -14.09 20.28
C SER A 306 2.28 -13.68 19.88
N CYS A 307 2.03 -12.40 19.60
CA CYS A 307 0.73 -11.92 19.15
C CYS A 307 0.37 -12.46 17.75
N TRP A 308 1.37 -12.59 16.88
CA TRP A 308 1.20 -13.20 15.56
C TRP A 308 0.79 -14.66 15.68
N GLU A 309 1.52 -15.47 16.45
CA GLU A 309 1.21 -16.88 16.66
C GLU A 309 -0.19 -17.09 17.26
N GLU A 310 -0.56 -16.30 18.26
CA GLU A 310 -1.90 -16.33 18.85
C GLU A 310 -2.97 -16.01 17.81
N SER A 311 -2.80 -14.93 17.05
CA SER A 311 -3.76 -14.51 16.02
C SER A 311 -3.86 -15.52 14.88
N LYS A 312 -2.72 -16.04 14.42
CA LYS A 312 -2.63 -17.09 13.39
C LYS A 312 -3.34 -18.37 13.84
N ASN A 313 -3.28 -18.72 15.12
CA ASN A 313 -3.94 -19.90 15.65
C ASN A 313 -5.45 -19.76 15.80
N LEU A 314 -5.92 -18.55 16.09
CA LEU A 314 -7.34 -18.25 16.23
C LEU A 314 -8.04 -17.98 14.89
N ASN A 315 -7.31 -17.57 13.85
CA ASN A 315 -7.88 -17.11 12.59
C ASN A 315 -7.39 -17.97 11.40
N PRO A 316 -8.23 -18.88 10.86
CA PRO A 316 -7.85 -19.74 9.74
C PRO A 316 -7.41 -18.97 8.49
N SER A 317 -8.02 -17.81 8.22
CA SER A 317 -7.63 -16.99 7.07
C SER A 317 -6.19 -16.49 7.23
N LEU A 318 -5.82 -15.99 8.41
CA LEU A 318 -4.47 -15.50 8.66
C LEU A 318 -3.43 -16.61 8.50
N ARG A 319 -3.75 -17.79 9.03
CA ARG A 319 -2.91 -18.99 8.87
C ARG A 319 -2.69 -19.35 7.40
N GLN A 320 -3.77 -19.46 6.63
CA GLN A 320 -3.68 -19.93 5.25
C GLN A 320 -3.09 -18.89 4.29
N ILE A 321 -3.38 -17.61 4.50
CA ILE A 321 -2.96 -16.52 3.60
C ILE A 321 -1.50 -16.13 3.88
N PHE A 322 -1.11 -16.09 5.15
CA PHE A 322 0.15 -15.46 5.56
C PHE A 322 1.11 -16.39 6.29
N GLY A 323 0.64 -17.47 6.92
CA GLY A 323 1.44 -18.30 7.85
C GLY A 323 2.84 -18.56 7.33
N GLU A 324 2.95 -19.30 6.23
CA GLU A 324 4.23 -19.62 5.60
C GLU A 324 5.10 -18.39 5.28
N SER A 325 4.48 -17.29 4.82
CA SER A 325 5.21 -16.09 4.40
C SER A 325 5.68 -15.21 5.57
N ARG A 326 4.87 -15.06 6.62
CA ARG A 326 5.15 -14.16 7.75
C ARG A 326 5.94 -14.83 8.86
N ASP A 327 5.82 -16.15 9.02
CA ASP A 327 6.64 -16.91 9.96
C ASP A 327 8.14 -16.70 9.65
N ARG A 328 8.49 -16.62 8.36
CA ARG A 328 9.84 -16.30 7.87
C ARG A 328 10.40 -14.95 8.31
N ILE A 329 9.56 -13.99 8.71
CA ILE A 329 10.02 -12.69 9.18
C ILE A 329 10.67 -12.82 10.56
N PHE A 330 10.25 -13.83 11.33
CA PHE A 330 10.77 -14.15 12.66
C PHE A 330 11.93 -15.13 12.64
N GLU A 331 12.13 -15.85 11.53
CA GLU A 331 13.33 -16.62 11.30
C GLU A 331 14.51 -15.63 11.26
N SER A 332 15.37 -15.67 12.29
CA SER A 332 16.59 -14.86 12.34
C SER A 332 17.36 -15.03 11.03
N PRO A 333 17.88 -13.95 10.42
CA PRO A 333 18.82 -14.13 9.32
C PRO A 333 20.02 -14.93 9.85
N PRO A 334 20.51 -15.93 9.11
CA PRO A 334 21.73 -16.66 9.47
C PRO A 334 22.94 -15.73 9.60
#